data_AF-A0A9X5HCL1-F1
#
_entry.id   AF-A0A9X5HCL1-F1
#
_cell.length_a   1.000
_cell.length_b   1.000
_cell.length_c   1.000
_cell.angle_alpha   90.00
_cell.angle_beta   90.00
_cell.angle_gamma   90.00
#
_symmetry.space_group_name_H-M   'P 1'
#
loop_
_entity.id
_entity.type
_entity.pdbx_description
1 polymer ?
#
loop_
_entity_poly.entity_id
_entity_poly.type
_entity_poly.pdbx_seq_one_letter_code
_entity_poly.pdbx_strand_id
1 'polypeptide(L)' 'DAGAEALRAAGGRRVVAVVRDEHRHPWMGAALDTLLAAGPDTVVVEMGIPQSAPRGALHIATHGAARVCGVAAAEAVLAG' A
#
# COMPACT_ATOMS: atom_id res chain seq x y z
N ASP A 1 11.30 -6.97 -10.04
CA ASP A 1 10.48 -5.74 -9.95
C ASP A 1 10.28 -5.37 -8.48
N ALA A 2 9.73 -4.20 -8.18
CA ALA A 2 9.56 -3.70 -6.82
C ALA A 2 8.68 -4.60 -5.92
N GLY A 3 7.65 -5.23 -6.49
CA GLY A 3 6.76 -6.13 -5.73
C GLY A 3 7.48 -7.41 -5.30
N ALA A 4 8.16 -8.08 -6.23
CA ALA A 4 8.93 -9.28 -5.94
C ALA A 4 10.07 -9.02 -4.94
N GLU A 5 10.75 -7.88 -5.04
CA GLU A 5 11.78 -7.48 -4.09
C GLU A 5 11.20 -7.26 -2.68
N ALA A 6 10.06 -6.58 -2.58
CA ALA A 6 9.37 -6.36 -1.32
C ALA A 6 8.91 -7.67 -0.67
N LEU A 7 8.39 -8.64 -1.44
CA LEU A 7 8.02 -9.96 -0.91
C LEU A 7 9.23 -10.72 -0.36
N ARG A 8 10.34 -10.71 -1.09
CA ARG A 8 11.58 -11.35 -0.64
C ARG A 8 12.08 -10.72 0.65
N ALA A 9 12.02 -9.39 0.77
CA ALA A 9 12.39 -8.67 1.99
C ALA A 9 11.41 -8.93 3.16
N ALA A 10 10.11 -9.05 2.86
CA ALA A 10 9.09 -9.34 3.85
C ALA A 10 9.28 -10.72 4.47
N GLY A 11 9.74 -11.71 3.70
CA GLY A 11 10.07 -13.04 4.22
C GLY A 11 8.87 -13.72 4.91
N GLY A 12 7.68 -13.60 4.32
CA GLY A 12 6.43 -14.15 4.85
C GLY A 12 5.71 -13.30 5.90
N ARG A 13 6.28 -12.16 6.32
CA ARG A 13 5.57 -11.19 7.16
C ARG A 13 4.50 -10.45 6.36
N ARG A 14 3.45 -10.00 7.06
CA ARG A 14 2.42 -9.12 6.49
C ARG A 14 3.07 -7.88 5.86
N VAL A 15 2.61 -7.51 4.68
CA VAL A 15 3.06 -6.31 3.96
C VAL A 15 2.06 -5.17 4.16
N VAL A 16 2.59 -3.99 4.50
CA VAL A 16 1.88 -2.72 4.42
C VAL A 16 2.47 -1.95 3.24
N ALA A 17 1.77 -1.97 2.12
CA ALA A 17 2.20 -1.34 0.87
C ALA A 17 1.79 0.14 0.87
N VAL A 18 2.77 1.03 1.01
CA VAL A 18 2.54 2.48 0.94
C VAL A 18 2.84 2.96 -0.47
N VAL A 19 1.84 3.54 -1.13
CA VAL A 19 1.97 4.11 -2.49
C VAL A 19 1.62 5.58 -2.48
N ARG A 20 2.11 6.32 -3.46
CA ARG A 20 1.78 7.74 -3.64
C ARG A 20 1.36 8.01 -5.08
N ASP A 21 0.16 8.55 -5.25
CA ASP A 21 -0.38 8.91 -6.56
C ASP A 21 -0.29 7.74 -7.57
N GLU A 22 -0.69 6.52 -7.15
CA GLU A 22 -0.47 5.28 -7.91
C GLU A 22 -1.09 5.31 -9.31
N HIS A 23 -2.24 5.97 -9.46
CA HIS A 23 -2.89 6.24 -10.76
C HIS A 23 -1.96 6.91 -11.80
N ARG A 24 -0.88 7.56 -11.39
CA ARG A 24 0.11 8.22 -12.27
C ARG A 24 1.29 7.34 -12.65
N HIS A 25 1.44 6.19 -12.00
CA HIS A 25 2.66 5.40 -12.03
C HIS A 25 2.34 3.92 -12.28
N PRO A 26 2.28 3.47 -13.55
CA PRO A 26 1.92 2.09 -13.88
C PRO A 26 2.78 1.03 -13.19
N TRP A 27 4.05 1.35 -12.88
CA TRP A 27 4.94 0.45 -12.16
C TRP A 27 4.50 0.20 -10.70
N MET A 28 3.85 1.18 -10.05
CA MET A 28 3.30 1.01 -8.70
C MET A 28 2.10 0.06 -8.74
N GLY A 29 1.25 0.18 -9.75
CA GLY A 29 0.15 -0.75 -9.99
C GLY A 29 0.63 -2.18 -10.18
N ALA A 30 1.62 -2.39 -11.05
CA ALA A 30 2.23 -3.70 -11.26
C ALA A 30 2.88 -4.25 -9.98
N ALA A 31 3.52 -3.40 -9.17
CA ALA A 31 4.08 -3.82 -7.89
C ALA A 31 2.99 -4.23 -6.89
N LEU A 32 1.90 -3.45 -6.79
CA LEU A 32 0.76 -3.78 -5.93
C LEU A 32 0.08 -5.08 -6.37
N ASP A 33 -0.10 -5.29 -7.67
CA ASP A 33 -0.71 -6.53 -8.18
C ASP A 33 0.12 -7.76 -7.77
N THR A 34 1.45 -7.68 -7.86
CA THR A 34 2.35 -8.73 -7.36
C THR A 34 2.21 -8.96 -5.84
N LEU A 35 2.12 -7.90 -5.03
CA LEU A 35 1.95 -8.01 -3.58
C LEU A 35 0.61 -8.65 -3.21
N LEU A 36 -0.47 -8.18 -3.85
CA LEU A 36 -1.84 -8.63 -3.59
C LEU A 36 -2.08 -10.06 -4.04
N ALA A 37 -1.44 -10.49 -5.14
CA ALA A 37 -1.50 -11.88 -5.59
C ALA A 37 -0.81 -12.85 -4.62
N ALA A 38 0.23 -12.39 -3.91
CA ALA A 38 1.01 -13.22 -3.00
C ALA A 38 0.41 -13.30 -1.58
N GLY A 39 -0.32 -12.27 -1.13
CA GLY A 39 -0.78 -12.17 0.24
C GLY A 39 -2.17 -11.53 0.34
N PRO A 40 -3.23 -12.30 0.68
CA PRO A 40 -4.58 -11.76 0.82
C PRO A 40 -4.69 -10.73 1.95
N ASP A 41 -3.81 -10.76 2.96
CA ASP A 41 -3.81 -9.85 4.11
C ASP A 41 -3.03 -8.53 3.89
N THR A 42 -2.58 -8.28 2.67
CA THR A 42 -1.82 -7.06 2.32
C THR A 42 -2.66 -5.81 2.58
N VAL A 43 -2.10 -4.87 3.33
CA VAL A 43 -2.69 -3.54 3.56
C VAL A 43 -2.15 -2.58 2.51
N VAL A 44 -3.01 -1.75 1.95
CA VAL A 44 -2.61 -0.69 1.03
C VAL A 44 -2.87 0.67 1.67
N VAL A 45 -1.83 1.49 1.79
CA VAL A 45 -1.91 2.89 2.20
C VAL A 45 -1.66 3.75 0.97
N GLU A 46 -2.71 4.38 0.45
CA GLU A 46 -2.63 5.30 -0.68
C GLU A 46 -2.49 6.75 -0.18
N MET A 47 -1.33 7.33 -0.47
CA MET A 47 -0.99 8.71 -0.15
C MET A 47 -1.10 9.62 -1.38
N GLY A 48 -1.39 10.90 -1.17
CA GLY A 48 -1.59 11.86 -2.26
C GLY A 48 -3.07 11.93 -2.69
N ILE A 49 -3.32 11.91 -4.00
CA ILE A 49 -4.68 12.00 -4.57
C ILE A 49 -5.19 10.59 -4.89
N PRO A 50 -6.17 10.06 -4.13
CA PRO A 50 -6.68 8.71 -4.33
C PRO A 50 -7.64 8.66 -5.53
N GLN A 51 -7.13 8.28 -6.71
CA GLN A 51 -7.95 8.10 -7.92
C GLN A 51 -8.06 6.64 -8.36
N SER A 52 -7.19 5.78 -7.84
CA SER A 52 -7.23 4.36 -8.15
C SER A 52 -8.34 3.67 -7.36
N ALA A 53 -8.85 2.55 -7.89
CA ALA A 53 -9.82 1.75 -7.16
C ALA A 53 -9.19 1.23 -5.85
N PRO A 54 -9.93 1.21 -4.72
CA PRO A 54 -9.46 0.61 -3.48
C PRO A 54 -9.08 -0.86 -3.66
N ARG A 55 -7.96 -1.27 -3.06
CA ARG A 55 -7.39 -2.63 -3.15
C ARG A 55 -6.81 -3.07 -1.80
N GLY A 56 -6.69 -4.38 -1.60
CA GLY A 56 -6.12 -5.00 -0.39
C GLY A 56 -7.16 -5.37 0.67
N ALA A 57 -6.72 -6.07 1.71
CA ALA A 57 -7.58 -6.43 2.85
C ALA A 57 -8.03 -5.21 3.65
N LEU A 58 -7.15 -4.22 3.74
CA LEU A 58 -7.42 -2.90 4.29
C LEU A 58 -6.86 -1.86 3.33
N HIS A 59 -7.68 -0.88 2.97
CA HIS A 59 -7.29 0.25 2.12
C HIS A 59 -7.45 1.55 2.89
N ILE A 60 -6.37 2.31 3.04
CA ILE A 60 -6.35 3.61 3.70
C ILE A 60 -5.96 4.68 2.68
N ALA A 61 -6.91 5.53 2.32
CA ALA A 61 -6.67 6.70 1.48
C ALA A 61 -6.42 7.94 2.36
N THR A 62 -5.19 8.45 2.39
CA THR A 62 -4.81 9.51 3.33
C THR A 62 -5.06 10.93 2.81
N HIS A 63 -5.49 11.09 1.56
CA HIS A 63 -5.81 12.38 0.90
C HIS A 63 -4.69 13.44 1.00
N GLY A 64 -3.45 12.98 1.18
CA GLY A 64 -2.27 13.81 1.41
C GLY A 64 -1.07 12.96 1.76
N ALA A 65 0.14 13.50 1.61
CA ALA A 65 1.39 12.79 1.88
C ALA A 65 2.22 13.42 3.02
N ALA A 66 1.58 14.25 3.85
CA ALA A 66 2.25 14.89 4.98
C ALA A 66 2.61 13.86 6.06
N ARG A 67 3.58 14.20 6.91
CA ARG A 67 3.99 13.34 8.04
C ARG A 67 2.80 12.91 8.91
N VAL A 68 1.89 13.84 9.19
CA VAL A 68 0.69 13.56 10.02
C VAL A 68 -0.22 12.52 9.37
N CYS A 69 -0.31 12.50 8.04
CA CYS A 69 -1.08 11.51 7.29
C CYS A 69 -0.47 10.11 7.46
N GLY A 70 0.87 10.01 7.41
CA GLY A 70 1.57 8.74 7.63
C GLY A 70 1.41 8.21 9.05
N VAL A 71 1.43 9.09 10.05
CA VAL A 71 1.18 8.73 11.46
C VAL A 71 -0.25 8.21 11.63
N ALA A 72 -1.25 8.96 11.16
CA ALA A 72 -2.65 8.56 11.24
C ALA A 72 -2.92 7.23 10.52
N ALA A 73 -2.30 7.01 9.36
CA ALA A 73 -2.40 5.74 8.66
C ALA A 73 -1.79 4.58 9.48
N ALA A 74 -0.62 4.77 10.07
CA ALA A 74 0.01 3.76 10.92
C ALA A 74 -0.84 3.43 12.16
N GLU A 75 -1.43 4.44 12.80
CA GLU A 75 -2.38 4.25 13.91
C GLU A 75 -3.60 3.44 13.47
N ALA A 76 -4.18 3.76 12.31
CA ALA A 76 -5.31 3.02 11.75
C ALA A 76 -4.97 1.57 11.42
N VAL A 77 -3.75 1.28 10.93
CA VAL A 77 -3.28 -0.10 10.69
C VAL A 77 -3.15 -0.89 11.99
N LEU A 78 -2.77 -0.26 13.09
CA LEU A 78 -2.62 -0.93 14.40
C LEU A 78 -3.95 -1.12 15.14
N ALA A 79 -4.96 -0.31 14.82
CA ALA A 79 -6.27 -0.38 15.46
C ALA A 79 -7.20 -1.46 14.88
N GLY A 80 -6.92 -1.95 13.67
CA GLY A 80 -7.65 -3.03 12.99
C GLY A 80 -6.94 -4.38 13.08
#